data_AF-Q8GZ45-F1
#
_entry.id   AF-Q8GZ45-F1
#
_cell.length_a   1.000
_cell.length_b   1.000
_cell.length_c   1.000
_cell.angle_alpha   90.00
_cell.angle_beta   90.00
_cell.angle_gamma   90.00
#
_symmetry.space_group_name_H-M   'P 1'
#
loop_
_entity.id
_entity.type
_entity.pdbx_description
1 polymer ?
#
loop_
_entity_poly.entity_id
_entity_poly.type
_entity_poly.pdbx_seq_one_letter_code
_entity_poly.pdbx_strand_id
1 'polypeptide(L)'
;MANNHHPKDEAYLSSVIPKRIRLFEEIQAEQLEQLQSRPHDPIKITLLPDGIEKEGRRWETSPMDIAVQISKGLAKSALVSSVNHVLWDMNRPLEGDCSLEIFGFDSDQGRNTFWHSSAHILGQALEQEYGCKLCIGPCEPRDEGFYYDSLYYGELGLNDNHFPNIEAKLPIRMAEFGVLHRNEDSGALGGMTRVRRFVQDDAHIFCRVDQVEEEVKGVLDFIDYVYRIFGFTYELTLSTRPKDHIGDLETWAKAENDLEKALDDFGKPWVIKEGDGAFYGPKIDITVSDARNRKFQCATIQLDFQLPACFKLKYLSEKNEMEAPVMIHSAVLGSIERMFAILLEHYKGIWPFWLSPRQAIVCSLSEDCSSYAKQVQKQINEVGYYVDIDESDRSLRKKVADARDAPYNYILVVGQKEVATGQVTVRLREDPEGRKDLPEMSIESLLDEFKFKTVNFL
;
A
#
# COMPACT_ATOMS: atom_id res chain seq x y z
N MET A 1 37.54 14.83 5.75
CA MET A 1 36.61 14.31 4.74
C MET A 1 36.89 12.82 4.60
N ALA A 2 36.14 11.98 5.29
CA ALA A 2 36.12 10.56 4.96
C ALA A 2 35.27 10.44 3.69
N ASN A 3 35.75 9.67 2.72
CA ASN A 3 35.04 9.40 1.48
C ASN A 3 33.78 8.58 1.86
N ASN A 4 32.61 9.21 1.99
CA ASN A 4 31.38 8.61 2.56
C ASN A 4 30.78 7.48 1.72
N HIS A 5 31.35 7.15 0.56
CA HIS A 5 30.90 6.02 -0.24
C HIS A 5 31.52 4.73 0.30
N HIS A 6 30.91 4.22 1.37
CA HIS A 6 31.25 2.91 1.92
C HIS A 6 30.51 1.81 1.15
N PRO A 7 31.19 0.71 0.75
CA PRO A 7 30.54 -0.38 0.06
C PRO A 7 29.50 -1.05 0.97
N LYS A 8 28.22 -0.83 0.68
CA LYS A 8 27.09 -1.49 1.31
C LYS A 8 26.98 -2.92 0.78
N ASP A 9 26.86 -3.90 1.67
CA ASP A 9 26.62 -5.31 1.27
C ASP A 9 25.16 -5.49 0.84
N GLU A 10 24.82 -4.99 -0.35
CA GLU A 10 23.48 -5.07 -0.91
C GLU A 10 23.01 -6.51 -1.12
N ALA A 11 23.93 -7.43 -1.39
CA ALA A 11 23.64 -8.85 -1.55
C ALA A 11 23.19 -9.47 -0.20
N TYR A 12 23.87 -9.14 0.89
CA TYR A 12 23.44 -9.51 2.24
C TYR A 12 22.05 -8.95 2.55
N LEU A 13 21.84 -7.64 2.34
CA LEU A 13 20.57 -6.99 2.65
C LEU A 13 19.42 -7.58 1.83
N SER A 14 19.62 -7.76 0.53
CA SER A 14 18.62 -8.32 -0.39
C SER A 14 18.29 -9.78 -0.09
N SER A 15 19.21 -10.54 0.53
CA SER A 15 18.95 -11.93 0.89
C SER A 15 18.33 -12.09 2.29
N VAL A 16 18.72 -11.24 3.25
CA VAL A 16 18.35 -11.41 4.65
C VAL A 16 17.07 -10.67 5.02
N ILE A 17 16.88 -9.43 4.54
CA ILE A 17 15.69 -8.63 4.92
C ILE A 17 14.40 -9.31 4.45
N PRO A 18 14.24 -9.71 3.17
CA PRO A 18 13.00 -10.34 2.73
C PRO A 18 12.72 -11.67 3.45
N LYS A 19 13.77 -12.41 3.81
CA LYS A 19 13.64 -13.64 4.59
C LYS A 19 13.12 -13.37 6.00
N ARG A 20 13.65 -12.35 6.69
CA ARG A 20 13.21 -11.97 8.04
C ARG A 20 11.77 -11.46 8.04
N ILE A 21 11.41 -10.63 7.06
CA ILE A 21 10.04 -10.13 6.88
C ILE A 21 9.07 -11.30 6.68
N ARG A 22 9.37 -12.21 5.75
CA ARG A 22 8.53 -13.38 5.50
C ARG A 22 8.32 -14.23 6.76
N LEU A 23 9.39 -14.51 7.51
CA LEU A 23 9.30 -15.28 8.75
C LEU A 23 8.42 -14.58 9.80
N PHE A 24 8.56 -13.26 9.92
CA PHE A 24 7.72 -12.46 10.82
C PHE A 24 6.24 -12.51 10.40
N GLU A 25 5.96 -12.33 9.11
CA GLU A 25 4.61 -12.37 8.54
C GLU A 25 3.97 -13.76 8.72
N GLU A 26 4.72 -14.84 8.49
CA GLU A 26 4.27 -16.22 8.73
C GLU A 26 3.88 -16.43 10.21
N ILE A 27 4.75 -16.05 11.15
CA ILE A 27 4.47 -16.19 12.60
C ILE A 27 3.30 -15.31 13.03
N GLN A 28 3.22 -14.08 12.51
CA GLN A 28 2.13 -13.15 12.80
C GLN A 28 0.79 -13.68 12.30
N ALA A 29 0.76 -14.26 11.09
CA ALA A 29 -0.44 -14.85 10.51
C ALA A 29 -0.93 -16.04 11.34
N GLU A 30 -0.03 -16.96 11.72
CA GLU A 30 -0.34 -18.09 12.61
C GLU A 30 -0.91 -17.61 13.96
N GLN A 31 -0.32 -16.56 14.54
CA GLN A 31 -0.80 -15.99 15.80
C GLN A 31 -2.19 -15.37 15.66
N LEU A 32 -2.46 -14.66 14.57
CA LEU A 32 -3.76 -14.03 14.33
C LEU A 32 -4.88 -15.07 14.13
N GLU A 33 -4.60 -16.14 13.39
CA GLU A 33 -5.54 -17.26 13.22
C GLU A 33 -5.85 -17.94 14.56
N GLN A 34 -4.83 -18.15 15.40
CA GLN A 34 -5.02 -18.69 16.75
C GLN A 34 -5.83 -17.76 17.66
N LEU A 35 -5.69 -16.44 17.53
CA LEU A 35 -6.48 -15.49 18.31
C LEU A 35 -7.96 -15.50 17.91
N GLN A 36 -8.25 -15.58 16.61
CA GLN A 36 -9.63 -15.58 16.08
C GLN A 36 -10.42 -16.85 16.45
N SER A 37 -9.73 -17.97 16.70
CA SER A 37 -10.35 -19.26 17.05
C SER A 37 -10.61 -19.44 18.55
N ARG A 38 -10.15 -18.51 19.39
CA ARG A 38 -10.27 -18.62 20.85
C ARG A 38 -11.59 -18.04 21.38
N PRO A 39 -12.08 -18.53 22.54
CA PRO A 39 -13.30 -18.01 23.15
C PRO A 39 -13.09 -16.60 23.74
N HIS A 40 -14.05 -15.70 23.48
CA HIS A 40 -14.03 -14.30 23.91
C HIS A 40 -14.90 -14.04 25.16
N ASP A 41 -14.70 -14.88 26.19
CA ASP A 41 -15.47 -14.78 27.44
C ASP A 41 -15.25 -13.41 28.14
N PRO A 42 -16.23 -12.90 28.90
CA PRO A 42 -16.02 -11.74 29.76
C PRO A 42 -14.92 -11.99 30.80
N ILE A 43 -14.09 -10.98 31.03
CA ILE A 43 -12.98 -11.01 32.01
C ILE A 43 -13.01 -9.77 32.91
N LYS A 44 -12.42 -9.89 34.10
CA LYS A 44 -12.30 -8.81 35.08
C LYS A 44 -10.85 -8.36 35.23
N ILE A 45 -10.62 -7.07 35.01
CA ILE A 45 -9.31 -6.42 35.07
C ILE A 45 -9.24 -5.55 36.33
N THR A 46 -8.31 -5.84 37.22
CA THR A 46 -8.09 -5.06 38.45
C THR A 46 -6.92 -4.10 38.25
N LEU A 47 -7.20 -2.80 38.22
CA LEU A 47 -6.19 -1.76 38.02
C LEU A 47 -5.33 -1.59 39.28
N LEU A 48 -4.01 -1.54 39.12
CA LEU A 48 -3.06 -1.21 40.18
C LEU A 48 -2.58 0.24 40.05
N PRO A 49 -2.31 0.95 41.17
CA PRO A 49 -2.43 0.48 42.56
C PRO A 49 -3.84 0.66 43.17
N ASP A 50 -4.76 1.34 42.47
CA ASP A 50 -6.02 1.83 43.03
C ASP A 50 -7.07 0.73 43.33
N GLY A 51 -6.91 -0.47 42.76
CA GLY A 51 -7.83 -1.60 42.93
C GLY A 51 -9.14 -1.47 42.15
N ILE A 52 -9.26 -0.49 41.25
CA ILE A 52 -10.46 -0.25 40.45
C ILE A 52 -10.66 -1.40 39.47
N GLU A 53 -11.87 -1.93 39.39
CA GLU A 53 -12.20 -3.02 38.47
C GLU A 53 -12.76 -2.48 37.14
N LYS A 54 -12.34 -3.10 36.04
CA LYS A 54 -12.84 -2.87 34.68
C LYS A 54 -13.25 -4.20 34.07
N GLU A 55 -14.27 -4.15 33.22
CA GLU A 55 -14.70 -5.29 32.43
C GLU A 55 -14.00 -5.28 31.07
N GLY A 56 -13.69 -6.47 30.56
CA GLY A 56 -13.16 -6.66 29.23
C GLY A 56 -13.59 -8.01 28.68
N ARG A 57 -13.02 -8.36 27.53
CA ARG A 57 -13.22 -9.64 26.86
C ARG A 57 -11.89 -10.30 26.58
N ARG A 58 -11.85 -11.59 26.87
CA ARG A 58 -10.69 -12.45 26.65
C ARG A 58 -10.26 -12.42 25.18
N TRP A 59 -8.96 -12.31 24.93
CA TRP A 59 -8.36 -12.29 23.59
C TRP A 59 -8.84 -11.16 22.67
N GLU A 60 -9.58 -10.19 23.21
CA GLU A 60 -10.12 -9.04 22.46
C GLU A 60 -9.66 -7.72 23.12
N THR A 61 -9.91 -7.55 24.42
CA THR A 61 -9.54 -6.35 25.16
C THR A 61 -8.05 -6.33 25.46
N SER A 62 -7.39 -5.21 25.14
CA SER A 62 -5.97 -4.95 25.42
C SER A 62 -5.79 -3.93 26.55
N PRO A 63 -4.58 -3.84 27.16
CA PRO A 63 -4.24 -2.74 28.07
C PRO A 63 -4.48 -1.35 27.47
N MET A 64 -4.28 -1.17 26.16
CA MET A 64 -4.53 0.10 25.47
C MET A 64 -6.01 0.47 25.49
N ASP A 65 -6.91 -0.49 25.27
CA ASP A 65 -8.36 -0.26 25.37
C ASP A 65 -8.74 0.21 26.78
N ILE A 66 -8.17 -0.44 27.80
CA ILE A 66 -8.37 -0.04 29.19
C ILE A 66 -7.79 1.35 29.46
N ALA A 67 -6.60 1.67 28.94
CA ALA A 67 -5.99 3.00 29.05
C ALA A 67 -6.89 4.09 28.46
N VAL A 68 -7.46 3.85 27.28
CA VAL A 68 -8.41 4.76 26.60
C VAL A 68 -9.69 4.95 27.42
N GLN A 69 -10.22 3.88 28.01
CA GLN A 69 -11.39 3.93 28.89
C GLN A 69 -11.14 4.73 30.18
N ILE A 70 -9.90 4.77 30.67
CA ILE A 70 -9.51 5.58 31.82
C ILE A 70 -9.35 7.04 31.39
N SER A 71 -8.44 7.31 30.45
CA SER A 71 -8.28 8.65 29.86
C SER A 71 -7.45 8.63 28.58
N LYS A 72 -7.75 9.58 27.66
CA LYS A 72 -6.90 9.82 26.47
C LYS A 72 -5.47 10.23 26.82
N GLY A 73 -5.28 10.92 27.96
CA GLY A 73 -3.96 11.34 28.42
C GLY A 73 -3.07 10.14 28.76
N LEU A 74 -3.59 9.22 29.57
CA LEU A 74 -2.90 7.97 29.92
C LEU A 74 -2.61 7.12 28.68
N ALA A 75 -3.59 6.93 27.80
CA ALA A 75 -3.41 6.17 26.56
C ALA A 75 -2.29 6.75 25.68
N LYS A 76 -2.13 8.09 25.65
CA LYS A 76 -1.08 8.76 24.87
C LYS A 76 0.31 8.57 25.49
N SER A 77 0.42 8.52 26.82
CA SER A 77 1.70 8.40 27.52
C SER A 77 2.10 6.97 27.85
N ALA A 78 1.20 6.00 27.71
CA ALA A 78 1.44 4.60 28.01
C ALA A 78 2.43 3.98 27.03
N LEU A 79 3.46 3.31 27.56
CA LEU A 79 4.51 2.65 26.78
C LEU A 79 4.44 1.13 26.92
N VAL A 80 4.19 0.65 28.13
CA VAL A 80 4.12 -0.78 28.44
C VAL A 80 3.18 -0.97 29.62
N SER A 81 2.68 -2.18 29.80
CA SER A 81 1.87 -2.55 30.96
C SER A 81 2.49 -3.72 31.71
N SER A 82 2.01 -3.97 32.93
CA SER A 82 2.24 -5.21 33.66
C SER A 82 0.91 -5.90 33.87
N VAL A 83 0.82 -7.15 33.43
CA VAL A 83 -0.32 -8.04 33.61
C VAL A 83 0.12 -9.14 34.56
N ASN A 84 -0.52 -9.24 35.74
CA ASN A 84 -0.11 -10.20 36.78
C ASN A 84 1.40 -10.11 37.13
N HIS A 85 1.93 -8.90 37.23
CA HIS A 85 3.35 -8.61 37.52
C HIS A 85 4.34 -9.02 36.43
N VAL A 86 3.86 -9.32 35.21
CA VAL A 86 4.68 -9.63 34.04
C VAL A 86 4.51 -8.54 33.00
N LEU A 87 5.60 -8.03 32.42
CA LEU A 87 5.54 -7.02 31.37
C LEU A 87 4.72 -7.51 30.18
N TRP A 88 3.90 -6.61 29.64
CA TRP A 88 2.89 -6.89 28.65
C TRP A 88 2.71 -5.72 27.68
N ASP A 89 2.71 -6.01 26.38
CA ASP A 89 2.56 -4.98 25.35
C ASP A 89 1.18 -4.34 25.43
N MET A 90 1.12 -3.03 25.21
CA MET A 90 -0.12 -2.27 25.35
C MET A 90 -1.25 -2.77 24.42
N ASN A 91 -0.91 -3.28 23.24
CA ASN A 91 -1.87 -3.78 22.26
C ASN A 91 -2.04 -5.32 22.32
N ARG A 92 -1.33 -6.03 23.20
CA ARG A 92 -1.48 -7.49 23.33
C ARG A 92 -2.78 -7.79 24.11
N PRO A 93 -3.72 -8.56 23.54
CA PRO A 93 -4.97 -8.87 24.23
C PRO A 93 -4.78 -9.63 25.54
N LEU A 94 -5.67 -9.37 26.50
CA LEU A 94 -5.67 -10.00 27.82
C LEU A 94 -6.24 -11.43 27.76
N GLU A 95 -5.61 -12.35 28.49
CA GLU A 95 -5.90 -13.79 28.39
C GLU A 95 -6.94 -14.28 29.42
N GLY A 96 -7.41 -13.41 30.30
CA GLY A 96 -8.26 -13.78 31.44
C GLY A 96 -8.33 -12.67 32.46
N ASP A 97 -8.91 -12.99 33.62
CA ASP A 97 -8.88 -12.11 34.78
C ASP A 97 -7.43 -11.82 35.19
N CYS A 98 -7.13 -10.55 35.44
CA CYS A 98 -5.76 -10.13 35.73
C CYS A 98 -5.67 -8.84 36.54
N SER A 99 -4.54 -8.65 37.22
CA SER A 99 -4.11 -7.32 37.65
C SER A 99 -3.44 -6.59 36.49
N LEU A 100 -3.72 -5.29 36.33
CA LEU A 100 -3.16 -4.44 35.28
C LEU A 100 -2.57 -3.17 35.86
N GLU A 101 -1.30 -2.91 35.53
CA GLU A 101 -0.61 -1.64 35.81
C GLU A 101 -0.08 -1.07 34.49
N ILE A 102 -0.18 0.24 34.27
CA ILE A 102 0.25 0.89 33.03
C ILE A 102 1.40 1.84 33.35
N PHE A 103 2.46 1.74 32.55
CA PHE A 103 3.71 2.46 32.74
C PHE A 103 3.95 3.46 31.61
N GLY A 104 4.22 4.71 32.00
CA GLY A 104 4.74 5.75 31.12
C GLY A 104 6.26 5.82 31.18
N PHE A 105 6.84 6.83 30.52
CA PHE A 105 8.30 7.05 30.47
C PHE A 105 8.93 7.41 31.83
N ASP A 106 8.11 7.76 32.81
CA ASP A 106 8.52 8.09 34.17
C ASP A 106 8.87 6.86 35.02
N SER A 107 8.46 5.65 34.63
CA SER A 107 8.86 4.41 35.30
C SER A 107 10.07 3.74 34.65
N ASP A 108 10.79 2.92 35.41
CA ASP A 108 11.90 2.12 34.88
C ASP A 108 11.41 1.15 33.80
N GLN A 109 10.23 0.55 34.00
CA GLN A 109 9.60 -0.35 33.04
C GLN A 109 9.37 0.36 31.70
N GLY A 110 8.78 1.55 31.72
CA GLY A 110 8.49 2.31 30.50
C GLY A 110 9.76 2.81 29.81
N ARG A 111 10.76 3.32 30.55
CA ARG A 111 12.06 3.71 29.98
C ARG A 111 12.77 2.55 29.33
N ASN A 112 12.88 1.43 30.04
CA ASN A 112 13.57 0.25 29.55
C ASN A 112 12.91 -0.30 28.28
N THR A 113 11.57 -0.38 28.23
CA THR A 113 10.86 -0.78 27.02
C THR A 113 11.08 0.20 25.87
N PHE A 114 10.98 1.52 26.13
CA PHE A 114 11.20 2.55 25.11
C PHE A 114 12.62 2.49 24.52
N TRP A 115 13.63 2.39 25.39
CA TRP A 115 15.03 2.30 24.99
C TRP A 115 15.34 0.98 24.27
N HIS A 116 14.73 -0.13 24.68
CA HIS A 116 14.82 -1.41 23.98
C HIS A 116 14.30 -1.29 22.54
N SER A 117 13.13 -0.70 22.34
CA SER A 117 12.59 -0.46 20.98
C SER A 117 13.46 0.51 20.18
N SER A 118 13.94 1.59 20.83
CA SER A 118 14.81 2.58 20.19
C SER A 118 16.13 1.98 19.71
N ALA A 119 16.70 1.05 20.48
CA ALA A 119 17.87 0.28 20.05
C ALA A 119 17.57 -0.49 18.76
N HIS A 120 16.47 -1.26 18.69
CA HIS A 120 16.13 -2.00 17.46
C HIS A 120 15.94 -1.10 16.24
N ILE A 121 15.32 0.08 16.42
CA ILE A 121 15.20 1.08 15.36
C ILE A 121 16.58 1.57 14.91
N LEU A 122 17.48 1.86 15.85
CA LEU A 122 18.86 2.24 15.56
C LEU A 122 19.61 1.10 14.84
N GLY A 123 19.50 -0.13 15.31
CA GLY A 123 20.08 -1.31 14.66
C GLY A 123 19.60 -1.46 13.23
N GLN A 124 18.29 -1.36 12.98
CA GLN A 124 17.74 -1.36 11.63
C GLN A 124 18.30 -0.19 10.80
N ALA A 125 18.41 1.01 11.37
CA ALA A 125 18.96 2.16 10.67
C ALA A 125 20.42 1.91 10.25
N LEU A 126 21.24 1.39 11.16
CA LEU A 126 22.64 1.02 10.91
C LEU A 126 22.79 -0.09 9.87
N GLU A 127 22.04 -1.19 10.00
CA GLU A 127 22.08 -2.32 9.05
C GLU A 127 21.69 -1.86 7.64
N GLN A 128 20.69 -0.98 7.52
CA GLN A 128 20.24 -0.44 6.24
C GLN A 128 21.22 0.57 5.64
N GLU A 129 21.81 1.43 6.47
CA GLU A 129 22.70 2.50 5.99
C GLU A 129 24.07 1.96 5.62
N TYR A 130 24.66 1.15 6.51
CA TYR A 130 26.03 0.68 6.39
C TYR A 130 26.14 -0.78 5.96
N GLY A 131 25.04 -1.52 5.80
CA GLY A 131 25.12 -2.96 5.49
C GLY A 131 25.84 -3.77 6.58
N CYS A 132 25.94 -3.24 7.80
CA CYS A 132 26.64 -3.87 8.91
C CYS A 132 25.81 -5.02 9.50
N LYS A 133 26.49 -5.99 10.13
CA LYS A 133 25.81 -7.04 10.89
C LYS A 133 25.54 -6.55 12.30
N LEU A 134 24.30 -6.71 12.75
CA LEU A 134 23.93 -6.43 14.12
C LEU A 134 24.55 -7.46 15.08
N CYS A 135 25.13 -6.96 16.17
CA CYS A 135 25.80 -7.77 17.19
C CYS A 135 25.07 -7.66 18.52
N ILE A 136 25.70 -7.03 19.53
CA ILE A 136 25.15 -6.93 20.88
C ILE A 136 24.19 -5.75 20.95
N GLY A 137 22.96 -6.05 21.28
CA GLY A 137 21.91 -5.10 21.57
C GLY A 137 20.58 -5.83 21.68
N PRO A 138 19.60 -5.23 22.37
CA PRO A 138 19.72 -4.16 23.36
C PRO A 138 20.26 -4.69 24.70
N CYS A 139 20.93 -3.83 25.46
CA CYS A 139 21.45 -4.22 26.77
C CYS A 139 20.37 -4.13 27.85
N GLU A 140 20.57 -4.91 28.92
CA GLU A 140 19.81 -4.91 30.19
C GLU A 140 19.56 -3.49 30.73
N PRO A 141 18.61 -3.30 31.67
CA PRO A 141 18.27 -2.00 32.23
C PRO A 141 19.52 -1.17 32.55
N ARG A 142 19.74 -0.09 31.81
CA ARG A 142 20.71 0.95 32.13
C ARG A 142 19.91 2.17 32.56
N ASP A 143 20.45 2.96 33.48
CA ASP A 143 19.82 4.21 33.90
C ASP A 143 19.88 5.29 32.80
N GLU A 144 20.66 5.08 31.73
CA GLU A 144 21.00 6.11 30.74
C GLU A 144 20.99 5.58 29.29
N GLY A 145 19.81 5.52 28.65
CA GLY A 145 19.68 5.48 27.19
C GLY A 145 19.77 4.10 26.51
N PHE A 146 20.10 4.10 25.22
CA PHE A 146 20.15 2.91 24.34
C PHE A 146 21.37 2.93 23.42
N TYR A 147 21.82 1.75 22.98
CA TYR A 147 22.87 1.58 21.98
C TYR A 147 22.65 0.29 21.17
N TYR A 148 23.38 0.13 20.08
CA TYR A 148 23.46 -1.11 19.33
C TYR A 148 24.87 -1.32 18.79
N ASP A 149 25.47 -2.48 19.07
CA ASP A 149 26.76 -2.84 18.48
C ASP A 149 26.54 -3.42 17.08
N SER A 150 27.35 -2.96 16.13
CA SER A 150 27.35 -3.45 14.76
C SER A 150 28.75 -3.84 14.31
N LEU A 151 28.88 -5.00 13.68
CA LEU A 151 30.09 -5.43 13.00
C LEU A 151 30.03 -4.99 11.53
N TYR A 152 30.99 -4.16 11.15
CA TYR A 152 31.24 -3.81 9.76
C TYR A 152 32.49 -4.55 9.25
N TYR A 153 32.45 -5.08 8.03
CA TYR A 153 33.64 -5.65 7.37
C TYR A 153 34.40 -4.54 6.65
N GLY A 154 35.48 -4.04 7.26
CA GLY A 154 36.32 -2.98 6.69
C GLY A 154 36.91 -2.07 7.77
N GLU A 155 37.38 -0.88 7.38
CA GLU A 155 37.98 0.11 8.30
C GLU A 155 36.96 1.14 8.85
N LEU A 156 35.67 1.00 8.54
CA LEU A 156 34.65 1.95 8.97
C LEU A 156 34.37 1.82 10.48
N GLY A 157 34.70 2.88 11.22
CA GLY A 157 34.29 3.08 12.61
C GLY A 157 33.24 4.19 12.71
N LEU A 158 32.07 3.87 13.25
CA LEU A 158 31.02 4.85 13.51
C LEU A 158 31.42 5.75 14.69
N ASN A 159 31.04 7.02 14.59
CA ASN A 159 31.22 8.07 15.60
C ASN A 159 30.12 9.12 15.41
N ASP A 160 30.05 10.10 16.31
CA ASP A 160 28.99 11.13 16.32
C ASP A 160 28.80 11.86 14.98
N ASN A 161 29.82 11.96 14.11
CA ASN A 161 29.67 12.55 12.77
C ASN A 161 28.81 11.71 11.82
N HIS A 162 28.49 10.46 12.17
CA HIS A 162 27.62 9.56 11.42
C HIS A 162 26.16 9.64 11.87
N PHE A 163 25.88 10.17 13.07
CA PHE A 163 24.51 10.32 13.57
C PHE A 163 23.62 11.14 12.64
N PRO A 164 24.11 12.23 12.00
CA PRO A 164 23.33 12.95 11.01
C PRO A 164 22.91 12.05 9.84
N ASN A 165 23.77 11.16 9.34
CA ASN A 165 23.42 10.27 8.24
C ASN A 165 22.37 9.22 8.66
N ILE A 166 22.42 8.78 9.92
CA ILE A 166 21.46 7.82 10.50
C ILE A 166 20.11 8.50 10.77
N GLU A 167 20.11 9.71 11.32
CA GLU A 167 18.93 10.49 11.72
C GLU A 167 18.27 11.20 10.53
N ALA A 168 19.06 11.73 9.60
CA ALA A 168 18.63 12.47 8.42
C ALA A 168 18.35 11.55 7.24
N LYS A 169 17.75 10.36 7.47
CA LYS A 169 17.31 9.44 6.40
C LYS A 169 16.31 10.12 5.47
N LEU A 170 16.84 10.90 4.55
CA LEU A 170 16.22 11.40 3.36
C LEU A 170 16.73 10.51 2.21
N PRO A 171 15.84 10.00 1.36
CA PRO A 171 14.43 10.36 1.26
C PRO A 171 13.52 9.65 2.28
N ILE A 172 12.59 10.38 2.89
CA ILE A 172 11.41 9.80 3.58
C ILE A 172 10.28 9.74 2.57
N ARG A 173 9.81 8.53 2.25
CA ARG A 173 8.71 8.31 1.31
C ARG A 173 7.45 7.91 2.09
N MET A 174 6.42 8.75 2.04
CA MET A 174 5.12 8.49 2.66
C MET A 174 4.02 8.45 1.59
N ALA A 175 3.06 7.53 1.71
CA ALA A 175 1.94 7.43 0.80
C ALA A 175 0.67 7.03 1.56
N GLU A 176 -0.47 7.58 1.16
CA GLU A 176 -1.78 7.25 1.70
C GLU A 176 -2.89 7.36 0.64
N PHE A 177 -4.01 6.65 0.86
CA PHE A 177 -5.25 6.85 0.10
C PHE A 177 -6.12 7.88 0.84
N GLY A 178 -5.75 9.16 0.70
CA GLY A 178 -6.35 10.28 1.41
C GLY A 178 -7.72 10.67 0.86
N VAL A 179 -8.66 10.99 1.75
CA VAL A 179 -9.99 11.52 1.38
C VAL A 179 -9.89 13.04 1.24
N LEU A 180 -10.06 13.53 0.01
CA LEU A 180 -10.05 14.96 -0.30
C LEU A 180 -11.46 15.49 -0.54
N HIS A 181 -11.66 16.76 -0.19
CA HIS A 181 -12.91 17.48 -0.44
C HIS A 181 -12.62 18.77 -1.20
N ARG A 182 -13.38 19.01 -2.26
CA ARG A 182 -13.37 20.27 -3.02
C ARG A 182 -14.80 20.77 -3.15
N ASN A 183 -15.02 22.03 -2.78
CA ASN A 183 -16.33 22.67 -2.94
C ASN A 183 -16.51 23.09 -4.41
N GLU A 184 -16.75 22.11 -5.27
CA GLU A 184 -17.00 22.32 -6.69
C GLU A 184 -18.44 22.82 -6.92
N ASP A 185 -18.58 23.79 -7.83
CA ASP A 185 -19.87 24.29 -8.29
C ASP A 185 -20.70 23.13 -8.86
N SER A 186 -22.00 23.11 -8.57
CA SER A 186 -22.88 22.02 -9.01
C SER A 186 -22.86 21.79 -10.53
N GLY A 187 -22.67 22.86 -11.32
CA GLY A 187 -22.59 22.78 -12.78
C GLY A 187 -21.26 22.25 -13.33
N ALA A 188 -20.22 22.15 -12.49
CA ALA A 188 -18.92 21.59 -12.86
C ALA A 188 -18.80 20.10 -12.54
N LEU A 189 -19.74 19.54 -11.76
CA LEU A 189 -19.77 18.11 -11.43
C LEU A 189 -20.06 17.27 -12.68
N GLY A 190 -19.48 16.07 -12.75
CA GLY A 190 -19.63 15.20 -13.91
C GLY A 190 -19.36 13.73 -13.58
N GLY A 191 -20.44 12.97 -13.36
CA GLY A 191 -20.36 11.54 -13.03
C GLY A 191 -19.32 11.27 -11.94
N MET A 192 -18.41 10.30 -12.20
CA MET A 192 -17.25 10.02 -11.35
C MET A 192 -15.99 10.83 -11.72
N THR A 193 -16.00 11.55 -12.85
CA THR A 193 -14.82 12.30 -13.33
C THR A 193 -14.56 13.60 -12.55
N ARG A 194 -15.60 14.18 -11.95
CA ARG A 194 -15.52 15.38 -11.12
C ARG A 194 -16.59 15.36 -10.03
N VAL A 195 -16.13 15.12 -8.80
CA VAL A 195 -16.94 14.95 -7.59
C VAL A 195 -16.44 15.90 -6.49
N ARG A 196 -17.27 16.13 -5.46
CA ARG A 196 -16.88 16.99 -4.31
C ARG A 196 -16.02 16.30 -3.27
N ARG A 197 -16.12 14.98 -3.19
CA ARG A 197 -15.36 14.13 -2.29
C ARG A 197 -14.80 12.99 -3.11
N PHE A 198 -13.50 12.77 -3.01
CA PHE A 198 -12.80 11.73 -3.74
C PHE A 198 -11.65 11.18 -2.90
N VAL A 199 -11.18 9.99 -3.24
CA VAL A 199 -9.97 9.41 -2.67
C VAL A 199 -8.83 9.61 -3.66
N GLN A 200 -7.65 10.00 -3.18
CA GLN A 200 -6.44 10.15 -3.98
C GLN A 200 -5.31 9.29 -3.40
N ASP A 201 -4.53 8.66 -4.27
CA ASP A 201 -3.31 7.92 -3.92
C ASP A 201 -2.13 8.89 -3.72
N ASP A 202 -2.23 9.71 -2.69
CA ASP A 202 -1.33 10.83 -2.46
C ASP A 202 -0.03 10.35 -1.81
N ALA A 203 1.11 10.76 -2.36
CA ALA A 203 2.42 10.43 -1.85
C ALA A 203 3.31 11.68 -1.73
N HIS A 204 4.07 11.73 -0.64
CA HIS A 204 4.96 12.82 -0.28
C HIS A 204 6.35 12.25 0.01
N ILE A 205 7.33 12.65 -0.80
CA ILE A 205 8.73 12.28 -0.63
C ILE A 205 9.48 13.50 -0.12
N PHE A 206 10.01 13.43 1.10
CA PHE A 206 10.90 14.44 1.64
C PHE A 206 12.32 14.00 1.31
N CYS A 207 13.04 14.75 0.49
CA CYS A 207 14.38 14.41 0.04
C CYS A 207 15.31 15.63 0.08
N ARG A 208 16.62 15.40 -0.07
CA ARG A 208 17.56 16.50 -0.27
C ARG A 208 17.49 17.03 -1.70
N VAL A 209 17.99 18.25 -1.90
CA VAL A 209 18.01 18.90 -3.22
C VAL A 209 18.81 18.11 -4.27
N ASP A 210 19.84 17.36 -3.87
CA ASP A 210 20.64 16.48 -4.75
C ASP A 210 19.95 15.16 -5.09
N GLN A 211 18.92 14.77 -4.35
CA GLN A 211 18.19 13.51 -4.53
C GLN A 211 16.96 13.65 -5.45
N VAL A 212 16.55 14.88 -5.78
CA VAL A 212 15.32 15.15 -6.53
C VAL A 212 15.25 14.37 -7.85
N GLU A 213 16.33 14.36 -8.63
CA GLU A 213 16.37 13.69 -9.93
C GLU A 213 16.15 12.18 -9.82
N GLU A 214 16.82 11.52 -8.86
CA GLU A 214 16.69 10.07 -8.62
C GLU A 214 15.29 9.69 -8.13
N GLU A 215 14.72 10.48 -7.21
CA GLU A 215 13.37 10.24 -6.71
C GLU A 215 12.30 10.43 -7.79
N VAL A 216 12.45 11.44 -8.65
CA VAL A 216 11.53 11.66 -9.78
C VAL A 216 11.60 10.49 -10.76
N LYS A 217 12.80 9.97 -11.06
CA LYS A 217 12.96 8.76 -11.89
C LYS A 217 12.24 7.56 -11.29
N GLY A 218 12.43 7.30 -9.99
CA GLY A 218 11.73 6.22 -9.29
C GLY A 218 10.20 6.35 -9.34
N VAL A 219 9.67 7.58 -9.24
CA VAL A 219 8.23 7.84 -9.37
C VAL A 219 7.76 7.62 -10.81
N LEU A 220 8.52 8.06 -11.82
CA LEU A 220 8.19 7.81 -13.23
C LEU A 220 8.15 6.32 -13.56
N ASP A 221 9.12 5.55 -13.07
CA ASP A 221 9.15 4.09 -13.23
C ASP A 221 7.94 3.42 -12.57
N PHE A 222 7.54 3.89 -11.38
CA PHE A 222 6.36 3.38 -10.71
C PHE A 222 5.06 3.71 -11.45
N ILE A 223 4.93 4.94 -11.98
CA ILE A 223 3.79 5.33 -12.83
C ILE A 223 3.72 4.43 -14.06
N ASP A 224 4.85 4.20 -14.73
CA ASP A 224 4.91 3.35 -15.92
C ASP A 224 4.54 1.90 -15.62
N TYR A 225 5.04 1.36 -14.50
CA TYR A 225 4.64 0.03 -14.03
C TYR A 225 3.13 -0.07 -13.87
N VAL A 226 2.51 0.86 -13.13
CA VAL A 226 1.06 0.86 -12.91
C VAL A 226 0.28 1.05 -14.21
N TYR A 227 0.74 1.91 -15.11
CA TYR A 227 0.01 2.21 -16.35
C TYR A 227 0.12 1.06 -17.36
N ARG A 228 1.23 0.31 -17.36
CA ARG A 228 1.35 -0.94 -18.12
C ARG A 228 0.37 -2.00 -17.67
N ILE A 229 0.11 -2.12 -16.36
CA ILE A 229 -0.90 -3.06 -15.82
C ILE A 229 -2.29 -2.78 -16.40
N PHE A 230 -2.65 -1.50 -16.51
CA PHE A 230 -3.95 -1.11 -17.07
C PHE A 230 -3.97 -1.06 -18.60
N GLY A 231 -2.81 -1.20 -19.27
CA GLY A 231 -2.71 -1.10 -20.73
C GLY A 231 -2.84 0.34 -21.26
N PHE A 232 -2.53 1.35 -20.44
CA PHE A 232 -2.63 2.74 -20.85
C PHE A 232 -1.45 3.20 -21.70
N THR A 233 -1.76 3.91 -22.79
CA THR A 233 -0.83 4.82 -23.45
C THR A 233 -0.96 6.20 -22.84
N TYR A 234 0.17 6.87 -22.60
CA TYR A 234 0.19 8.17 -21.95
C TYR A 234 1.21 9.12 -22.57
N GLU A 235 0.99 10.41 -22.35
CA GLU A 235 1.86 11.52 -22.76
C GLU A 235 2.42 12.21 -21.53
N LEU A 236 3.71 12.57 -21.58
CA LEU A 236 4.43 13.29 -20.53
C LEU A 236 4.52 14.77 -20.88
N THR A 237 4.22 15.65 -19.92
CA THR A 237 4.34 17.10 -20.08
C THR A 237 5.12 17.71 -18.94
N LEU A 238 6.17 18.46 -19.24
CA LEU A 238 6.87 19.32 -18.26
C LEU A 238 6.19 20.68 -18.21
N SER A 239 5.54 20.98 -17.10
CA SER A 239 4.83 22.24 -16.86
C SER A 239 5.71 23.18 -16.03
N THR A 240 6.18 24.27 -16.65
CA THR A 240 7.19 25.20 -16.11
C THR A 240 6.57 26.36 -15.33
N ARG A 241 7.43 27.22 -14.77
CA ARG A 241 7.11 28.33 -13.87
C ARG A 241 6.00 29.27 -14.36
N PRO A 242 4.90 29.42 -13.61
CA PRO A 242 3.84 30.38 -13.92
C PRO A 242 4.24 31.84 -13.59
N LYS A 243 3.43 32.79 -14.06
CA LYS A 243 3.69 34.23 -13.84
C LYS A 243 3.59 34.65 -12.36
N ASP A 244 2.73 33.98 -11.60
CA ASP A 244 2.43 34.19 -10.18
C ASP A 244 3.21 33.24 -9.26
N HIS A 245 4.38 32.76 -9.70
CA HIS A 245 5.23 31.89 -8.90
C HIS A 245 5.72 32.56 -7.60
N ILE A 246 6.00 31.72 -6.61
CA ILE A 246 6.68 32.09 -5.36
C ILE A 246 8.06 31.42 -5.29
N GLY A 247 8.95 31.94 -4.44
CA GLY A 247 10.35 31.50 -4.35
C GLY A 247 11.27 32.22 -5.32
N ASP A 248 12.55 31.87 -5.29
CA ASP A 248 13.58 32.51 -6.12
C ASP A 248 13.76 31.82 -7.48
N LEU A 249 14.24 32.59 -8.47
CA LEU A 249 14.38 32.11 -9.85
C LEU A 249 15.44 31.01 -10.03
N GLU A 250 16.42 30.93 -9.12
CA GLU A 250 17.53 29.97 -9.19
C GLU A 250 17.04 28.58 -8.78
N THR A 251 16.29 28.48 -7.68
CA THR A 251 15.63 27.26 -7.23
C THR A 251 14.69 26.72 -8.31
N TRP A 252 13.91 27.60 -8.94
CA TRP A 252 13.04 27.24 -10.06
C TRP A 252 13.80 26.69 -11.26
N ALA A 253 14.87 27.37 -11.69
CA ALA A 253 15.67 26.93 -12.83
C ALA A 253 16.35 25.59 -12.56
N LYS A 254 16.80 25.35 -11.32
CA LYS A 254 17.33 24.04 -10.90
C LYS A 254 16.25 22.97 -10.94
N ALA A 255 15.09 23.24 -10.34
CA ALA A 255 13.97 22.30 -10.29
C ALA A 255 13.47 21.91 -11.69
N GLU A 256 13.35 22.87 -12.61
CA GLU A 256 12.99 22.61 -14.00
C GLU A 256 14.04 21.73 -14.70
N ASN A 257 15.33 22.00 -14.47
CA ASN A 257 16.41 21.21 -15.03
C ASN A 257 16.47 19.78 -14.48
N ASP A 258 16.21 19.59 -13.18
CA ASP A 258 16.17 18.26 -12.56
C ASP A 258 15.02 17.42 -13.14
N LEU A 259 13.84 18.03 -13.35
CA LEU A 259 12.71 17.34 -14.00
C LEU A 259 12.96 17.04 -15.48
N GLU A 260 13.57 17.97 -16.22
CA GLU A 260 13.95 17.79 -17.62
C GLU A 260 14.91 16.59 -17.79
N LYS A 261 15.98 16.54 -16.98
CA LYS A 261 16.91 15.40 -16.98
C LYS A 261 16.23 14.08 -16.62
N ALA A 262 15.38 14.08 -15.60
CA ALA A 262 14.64 12.88 -15.21
C ALA A 262 13.73 12.37 -16.35
N LEU A 263 13.08 13.28 -17.08
CA LEU A 263 12.26 12.95 -18.25
C LEU A 263 13.08 12.45 -19.44
N ASP A 264 14.22 13.07 -19.72
CA ASP A 264 15.13 12.65 -20.79
C ASP A 264 15.70 11.26 -20.53
N ASP A 265 16.17 11.00 -19.32
CA ASP A 265 16.72 9.70 -18.91
C ASP A 265 15.66 8.60 -18.86
N PHE A 266 14.40 8.95 -18.56
CA PHE A 266 13.27 8.03 -18.62
C PHE A 266 13.00 7.52 -20.06
N GLY A 267 13.47 8.26 -21.08
CA GLY A 267 13.55 7.77 -22.45
C GLY A 267 12.23 7.74 -23.23
N LYS A 268 11.16 8.36 -22.70
CA LYS A 268 9.88 8.54 -23.42
C LYS A 268 9.73 9.98 -23.94
N PRO A 269 9.04 10.19 -25.07
CA PRO A 269 8.76 11.54 -25.57
C PRO A 269 7.95 12.35 -24.56
N TRP A 270 8.39 13.60 -24.34
CA TRP A 270 7.71 14.57 -23.50
C TRP A 270 7.64 15.93 -24.21
N VAL A 271 6.72 16.78 -23.76
CA VAL A 271 6.53 18.13 -24.29
C VAL A 271 6.57 19.18 -23.17
N ILE A 272 6.98 20.39 -23.50
CA ILE A 272 6.98 21.52 -22.55
C ILE A 272 5.65 22.28 -22.62
N LYS A 273 5.13 22.67 -21.45
CA LYS A 273 3.95 23.53 -21.33
C LYS A 273 4.27 24.73 -20.45
N GLU A 274 4.57 25.84 -21.12
CA GLU A 274 5.06 27.05 -20.46
C GLU A 274 4.05 27.67 -19.49
N GLY A 275 4.47 27.87 -18.25
CA GLY A 275 3.70 28.59 -17.24
C GLY A 275 2.47 27.85 -16.68
N ASP A 276 2.38 26.54 -16.87
CA ASP A 276 1.29 25.71 -16.34
C ASP A 276 1.67 24.98 -15.04
N GLY A 277 2.90 25.18 -14.54
CA GLY A 277 3.39 24.66 -13.27
C GLY A 277 2.55 25.13 -12.06
N ALA A 278 2.73 24.48 -10.91
CA ALA A 278 2.11 24.96 -9.68
C ALA A 278 2.77 26.27 -9.24
N PHE A 279 2.09 27.12 -8.46
CA PHE A 279 2.68 28.38 -8.03
C PHE A 279 3.94 28.19 -7.15
N TYR A 280 4.10 27.02 -6.52
CA TYR A 280 5.24 26.66 -5.65
C TYR A 280 6.36 25.85 -6.31
N GLY A 281 6.17 25.34 -7.52
CA GLY A 281 7.20 24.59 -8.22
C GLY A 281 6.75 23.94 -9.53
N PRO A 282 7.70 23.48 -10.36
CA PRO A 282 7.39 22.85 -11.63
C PRO A 282 6.81 21.45 -11.40
N LYS A 283 6.12 20.93 -12.42
CA LYS A 283 5.48 19.61 -12.35
C LYS A 283 5.58 18.84 -13.66
N ILE A 284 5.54 17.52 -13.54
CA ILE A 284 5.29 16.60 -14.65
C ILE A 284 3.81 16.23 -14.60
N ASP A 285 3.09 16.49 -15.69
CA ASP A 285 1.71 16.07 -15.89
C ASP A 285 1.69 14.85 -16.81
N ILE A 286 0.99 13.79 -16.39
CA ILE A 286 0.85 12.57 -17.18
C ILE A 286 -0.60 12.46 -17.65
N THR A 287 -0.77 12.45 -18.97
CA THR A 287 -2.08 12.45 -19.62
C THR A 287 -2.37 11.10 -20.25
N VAL A 288 -3.47 10.48 -19.85
CA VAL A 288 -3.96 9.22 -20.40
C VAL A 288 -5.04 9.50 -21.44
N SER A 289 -5.05 8.70 -22.51
CA SER A 289 -6.14 8.70 -23.49
C SER A 289 -7.09 7.52 -23.24
N ASP A 290 -8.40 7.80 -23.20
CA ASP A 290 -9.42 6.75 -23.13
C ASP A 290 -9.68 6.09 -24.50
N ALA A 291 -10.58 5.10 -24.56
CA ALA A 291 -10.96 4.41 -25.79
C ALA A 291 -11.60 5.32 -26.88
N ARG A 292 -11.95 6.57 -26.55
CA ARG A 292 -12.47 7.59 -27.47
C ARG A 292 -11.44 8.69 -27.77
N ASN A 293 -10.17 8.50 -27.41
CA ASN A 293 -9.09 9.49 -27.53
C ASN A 293 -9.34 10.78 -26.75
N ARG A 294 -10.19 10.76 -25.71
CA ARG A 294 -10.30 11.89 -24.78
C ARG A 294 -9.11 11.85 -23.84
N LYS A 295 -8.49 13.02 -23.66
CA LYS A 295 -7.31 13.20 -22.82
C LYS A 295 -7.70 13.56 -21.40
N PHE A 296 -7.22 12.77 -20.45
CA PHE A 296 -7.41 13.00 -19.02
C PHE A 296 -6.06 13.12 -18.34
N GLN A 297 -5.84 14.22 -17.63
CA GLN A 297 -4.71 14.32 -16.71
C GLN A 297 -5.02 13.49 -15.46
N CYS A 298 -4.15 12.52 -15.19
CA CYS A 298 -4.28 11.56 -14.08
C CYS A 298 -3.12 11.70 -13.11
N ALA A 299 -1.96 11.13 -13.43
CA ALA A 299 -0.78 11.25 -12.59
C ALA A 299 -0.13 12.63 -12.66
N THR A 300 0.54 12.98 -11.57
CA THR A 300 1.33 14.20 -11.47
C THR A 300 2.53 13.96 -10.55
N ILE A 301 3.64 14.61 -10.86
CA ILE A 301 4.82 14.73 -10.01
C ILE A 301 5.09 16.21 -9.84
N GLN A 302 5.11 16.74 -8.63
CA GLN A 302 5.24 18.18 -8.37
C GLN A 302 6.33 18.42 -7.34
N LEU A 303 7.22 19.37 -7.61
CA LEU A 303 8.25 19.77 -6.66
C LEU A 303 7.73 20.92 -5.79
N ASP A 304 7.91 20.81 -4.48
CA ASP A 304 7.52 21.82 -3.50
C ASP A 304 8.70 22.13 -2.55
N PHE A 305 9.20 23.36 -2.67
CA PHE A 305 10.25 23.93 -1.83
C PHE A 305 9.68 24.81 -0.71
N GLN A 306 8.40 25.12 -0.77
CA GLN A 306 7.72 26.14 0.03
C GLN A 306 7.07 25.55 1.27
N LEU A 307 6.33 24.45 1.14
CA LEU A 307 5.70 23.80 2.28
C LEU A 307 6.73 23.34 3.32
N PRO A 308 7.88 22.72 2.97
CA PRO A 308 8.92 22.42 3.95
C PRO A 308 9.41 23.65 4.70
N ALA A 309 9.60 24.78 4.01
CA ALA A 309 9.99 26.04 4.62
C ALA A 309 8.90 26.62 5.54
N CYS A 310 7.63 26.56 5.13
CA CYS A 310 6.48 27.02 5.92
C CYS A 310 6.33 26.23 7.23
N PHE A 311 6.54 24.92 7.19
CA PHE A 311 6.56 24.05 8.37
C PHE A 311 7.89 24.08 9.15
N LYS A 312 8.88 24.86 8.67
CA LYS A 312 10.22 24.96 9.26
C LYS A 312 10.91 23.61 9.40
N LEU A 313 10.66 22.72 8.44
CA LEU A 313 11.31 21.42 8.37
C LEU A 313 12.80 21.62 8.13
N LYS A 314 13.62 20.87 8.85
CA LYS A 314 15.07 20.91 8.71
C LYS A 314 15.67 19.53 8.90
N TYR A 315 16.76 19.28 8.21
CA TYR A 315 17.67 18.15 8.44
C TYR A 315 19.09 18.68 8.60
N LEU A 316 19.96 17.86 9.19
CA LEU A 316 21.37 18.18 9.32
C LEU A 316 22.11 17.64 8.09
N SER A 317 22.71 18.54 7.31
CA SER A 317 23.45 18.17 6.10
C SER A 317 24.82 17.57 6.43
N GLU A 318 25.46 16.95 5.43
CA GLU A 318 26.84 16.44 5.57
C GLU A 318 27.85 17.53 5.94
N LYS A 319 27.50 18.80 5.74
CA LYS A 319 28.31 19.98 6.13
C LYS A 319 28.07 20.42 7.58
N ASN A 320 27.27 19.67 8.35
CA ASN A 320 26.78 20.06 9.68
C ASN A 320 25.99 21.39 9.68
N GLU A 321 25.30 21.67 8.57
CA GLU A 321 24.42 22.83 8.44
C GLU A 321 22.96 22.37 8.46
N MET A 322 22.08 23.18 9.04
CA MET A 322 20.65 22.88 9.02
C MET A 322 20.06 23.32 7.68
N GLU A 323 19.64 22.37 6.85
CA GLU A 323 19.05 22.59 5.54
C GLU A 323 17.57 22.19 5.53
N ALA A 324 16.78 22.75 4.61
CA ALA A 324 15.38 22.37 4.43
C ALA A 324 15.25 21.29 3.36
N PRO A 325 14.45 20.23 3.56
CA PRO A 325 14.21 19.24 2.52
C PRO A 325 13.35 19.81 1.40
N VAL A 326 13.43 19.16 0.23
CA VAL A 326 12.47 19.31 -0.86
C VAL A 326 11.37 18.28 -0.67
N MET A 327 10.12 18.66 -0.95
CA MET A 327 9.02 17.72 -0.98
C MET A 327 8.60 17.44 -2.43
N ILE A 328 8.48 16.17 -2.79
CA ILE A 328 7.91 15.73 -4.06
C ILE A 328 6.51 15.22 -3.78
N HIS A 329 5.51 15.90 -4.32
CA HIS A 329 4.14 15.39 -4.36
C HIS A 329 4.00 14.47 -5.56
N SER A 330 3.42 13.30 -5.35
CA SER A 330 3.09 12.39 -6.44
C SER A 330 1.73 11.76 -6.23
N ALA A 331 0.99 11.61 -7.33
CA ALA A 331 -0.20 10.78 -7.41
C ALA A 331 -0.10 9.97 -8.70
N VAL A 332 -0.36 8.67 -8.65
CA VAL A 332 -0.21 7.76 -9.80
C VAL A 332 -1.56 7.56 -10.49
N LEU A 333 -2.60 7.30 -9.73
CA LEU A 333 -3.96 7.19 -10.24
C LEU A 333 -4.63 8.58 -10.29
N GLY A 334 -4.27 9.45 -9.36
CA GLY A 334 -5.00 10.68 -9.07
C GLY A 334 -6.25 10.33 -8.26
N SER A 335 -7.41 10.86 -8.65
CA SER A 335 -8.66 10.42 -8.01
C SER A 335 -9.01 8.99 -8.41
N ILE A 336 -9.28 8.13 -7.42
CA ILE A 336 -9.74 6.75 -7.64
C ILE A 336 -11.04 6.73 -8.45
N GLU A 337 -11.97 7.64 -8.16
CA GLU A 337 -13.25 7.77 -8.86
C GLU A 337 -13.03 8.16 -10.33
N ARG A 338 -12.15 9.13 -10.58
CA ARG A 338 -11.80 9.52 -11.96
C ARG A 338 -11.12 8.38 -12.68
N MET A 339 -10.15 7.72 -12.05
CA MET A 339 -9.46 6.57 -12.63
C MET A 339 -10.44 5.46 -12.96
N PHE A 340 -11.38 5.15 -12.07
CA PHE A 340 -12.42 4.15 -12.32
C PHE A 340 -13.33 4.52 -13.50
N ALA A 341 -13.68 5.80 -13.65
CA ALA A 341 -14.42 6.30 -14.81
C ALA A 341 -13.64 6.12 -16.12
N ILE A 342 -12.34 6.40 -16.10
CA ILE A 342 -11.45 6.26 -17.25
C ILE A 342 -11.30 4.78 -17.61
N LEU A 343 -11.07 3.90 -16.62
CA LEU A 343 -10.97 2.46 -16.82
C LEU A 343 -12.26 1.86 -17.38
N LEU A 344 -13.43 2.30 -16.89
CA LEU A 344 -14.71 1.84 -17.41
C LEU A 344 -14.86 2.14 -18.91
N GLU A 345 -14.45 3.34 -19.35
CA GLU A 345 -14.48 3.71 -20.77
C GLU A 345 -13.37 3.03 -21.57
N HIS A 346 -12.16 2.92 -21.00
CA HIS A 346 -11.01 2.25 -21.61
C HIS A 346 -11.33 0.77 -21.93
N TYR A 347 -11.92 0.06 -20.97
CA TYR A 347 -12.36 -1.33 -21.14
C TYR A 347 -13.75 -1.45 -21.77
N LYS A 348 -14.43 -0.34 -22.09
CA LYS A 348 -15.81 -0.34 -22.63
C LYS A 348 -16.79 -1.13 -21.76
N GLY A 349 -16.59 -1.12 -20.44
CA GLY A 349 -17.37 -1.89 -19.46
C GLY A 349 -17.03 -3.39 -19.39
N ILE A 350 -16.01 -3.85 -20.12
CA ILE A 350 -15.56 -5.25 -20.16
C ILE A 350 -14.28 -5.38 -19.33
N TRP A 351 -14.43 -5.53 -18.02
CA TRP A 351 -13.29 -5.59 -17.12
C TRP A 351 -12.39 -6.81 -17.41
N PRO A 352 -11.05 -6.66 -17.33
CA PRO A 352 -10.16 -7.81 -17.32
C PRO A 352 -10.45 -8.67 -16.08
N PHE A 353 -10.18 -9.98 -16.17
CA PHE A 353 -10.59 -10.95 -15.15
C PHE A 353 -10.17 -10.57 -13.72
N TRP A 354 -8.94 -10.08 -13.56
CA TRP A 354 -8.38 -9.69 -12.27
C TRP A 354 -9.05 -8.46 -11.64
N LEU A 355 -9.71 -7.62 -12.44
CA LEU A 355 -10.40 -6.39 -12.02
C LEU A 355 -11.92 -6.54 -12.05
N SER A 356 -12.44 -7.64 -12.59
CA SER A 356 -13.86 -7.85 -12.80
C SER A 356 -14.58 -8.17 -11.50
N PRO A 357 -15.63 -7.41 -11.11
CA PRO A 357 -16.46 -7.77 -9.98
C PRO A 357 -17.41 -8.94 -10.28
N ARG A 358 -17.49 -9.37 -11.55
CA ARG A 358 -18.35 -10.46 -12.04
C ARG A 358 -17.53 -11.38 -12.94
N GLN A 359 -16.67 -12.18 -12.35
CA GLN A 359 -15.69 -12.99 -13.08
C GLN A 359 -16.37 -14.08 -13.92
N ALA A 360 -17.30 -14.83 -13.33
CA ALA A 360 -17.96 -15.93 -14.02
C ALA A 360 -19.47 -16.03 -13.73
N ILE A 361 -20.17 -16.79 -14.56
CA ILE A 361 -21.54 -17.25 -14.31
C ILE A 361 -21.70 -18.71 -14.73
N VAL A 362 -22.39 -19.51 -13.92
CA VAL A 362 -22.79 -20.89 -14.23
C VAL A 362 -24.19 -20.89 -14.84
N CYS A 363 -24.34 -21.42 -16.05
CA CYS A 363 -25.62 -21.65 -16.72
C CYS A 363 -25.97 -23.14 -16.67
N SER A 364 -26.92 -23.52 -15.83
CA SER A 364 -27.43 -24.90 -15.80
C SER A 364 -28.36 -25.18 -16.99
N LEU A 365 -28.28 -26.38 -17.58
CA LEU A 365 -29.12 -26.80 -18.70
C LEU A 365 -30.55 -27.14 -18.25
N SER A 366 -30.70 -27.76 -17.08
CA SER A 366 -31.98 -28.17 -16.49
C SER A 366 -31.93 -28.08 -14.96
N GLU A 367 -33.10 -28.20 -14.32
CA GLU A 367 -33.22 -28.23 -12.86
C GLU A 367 -32.42 -29.38 -12.23
N ASP A 368 -32.37 -30.54 -12.90
CA ASP A 368 -31.56 -31.69 -12.45
C ASP A 368 -30.05 -31.38 -12.34
N CYS A 369 -29.57 -30.37 -13.09
CA CYS A 369 -28.19 -29.93 -13.07
C CYS A 369 -27.91 -28.81 -12.05
N SER A 370 -28.95 -28.27 -11.40
CA SER A 370 -28.86 -27.14 -10.44
C SER A 370 -27.95 -27.47 -9.25
N SER A 371 -28.05 -28.69 -8.72
CA SER A 371 -27.26 -29.13 -7.56
C SER A 371 -25.76 -29.07 -7.84
N TYR A 372 -25.34 -29.57 -8.99
CA TYR A 372 -23.94 -29.51 -9.42
C TYR A 372 -23.52 -28.09 -9.78
N ALA A 373 -24.38 -27.28 -10.41
CA ALA A 373 -24.09 -25.87 -10.67
C ALA A 373 -23.84 -25.07 -9.37
N LYS A 374 -24.59 -25.34 -8.30
CA LYS A 374 -24.37 -24.78 -6.95
C LYS A 374 -23.08 -25.28 -6.31
N GLN A 375 -22.73 -26.55 -6.53
CA GLN A 375 -21.45 -27.10 -6.09
C GLN A 375 -20.28 -26.37 -6.77
N VAL A 376 -20.34 -26.17 -8.08
CA VAL A 376 -19.34 -25.41 -8.84
C VAL A 376 -19.24 -23.97 -8.31
N GLN A 377 -20.37 -23.29 -8.11
CA GLN A 377 -20.38 -21.95 -7.52
C GLN A 377 -19.68 -21.92 -6.16
N LYS A 378 -20.01 -22.88 -5.28
CA LYS A 378 -19.42 -22.98 -3.95
C LYS A 378 -17.91 -23.20 -4.02
N GLN A 379 -17.44 -24.11 -4.85
CA GLN A 379 -16.01 -24.40 -5.01
C GLN A 379 -15.21 -23.18 -5.50
N ILE A 380 -15.80 -22.38 -6.40
CA ILE A 380 -15.15 -21.16 -6.91
C ILE A 380 -15.15 -20.06 -5.83
N ASN A 381 -16.28 -19.86 -5.15
CA ASN A 381 -16.41 -18.86 -4.07
C ASN A 381 -15.48 -19.18 -2.89
N GLU A 382 -15.29 -20.46 -2.54
CA GLU A 382 -14.38 -20.90 -1.47
C GLU A 382 -12.91 -20.53 -1.74
N VAL A 383 -12.52 -20.38 -3.00
CA VAL A 383 -11.17 -19.96 -3.41
C VAL A 383 -11.06 -18.43 -3.58
N GLY A 384 -12.15 -17.70 -3.34
CA GLY A 384 -12.17 -16.23 -3.33
C GLY A 384 -12.58 -15.57 -4.66
N TYR A 385 -12.98 -16.34 -5.66
CA TYR A 385 -13.48 -15.81 -6.94
C TYR A 385 -15.00 -15.66 -6.92
N TYR A 386 -15.52 -14.68 -7.67
CA TYR A 386 -16.96 -14.42 -7.76
C TYR A 386 -17.60 -15.15 -8.94
N VAL A 387 -18.63 -15.96 -8.65
CA VAL A 387 -19.43 -16.60 -9.69
C VAL A 387 -20.93 -16.57 -9.38
N ASP A 388 -21.70 -16.10 -10.35
CA ASP A 388 -23.16 -16.15 -10.33
C ASP A 388 -23.70 -17.49 -10.85
N ILE A 389 -24.99 -17.73 -10.66
CA ILE A 389 -25.68 -18.90 -11.21
C ILE A 389 -27.00 -18.47 -11.86
N ASP A 390 -27.26 -18.95 -13.09
CA ASP A 390 -28.55 -18.81 -13.77
C ASP A 390 -29.31 -20.13 -13.74
N GLU A 391 -30.20 -20.24 -12.74
CA GLU A 391 -31.08 -21.38 -12.51
C GLU A 391 -32.45 -21.25 -13.18
N SER A 392 -32.67 -20.24 -14.03
CA SER A 392 -33.97 -20.04 -14.67
C SER A 392 -34.37 -21.21 -15.57
N ASP A 393 -35.66 -21.34 -15.87
CA ASP A 393 -36.23 -22.32 -16.80
C ASP A 393 -35.99 -21.97 -18.29
N ARG A 394 -35.27 -20.87 -18.56
CA ARG A 394 -34.98 -20.39 -19.90
C ARG A 394 -34.04 -21.35 -20.62
N SER A 395 -34.19 -21.43 -21.96
CA SER A 395 -33.28 -22.24 -22.78
C SER A 395 -31.81 -21.86 -22.53
N LEU A 396 -30.90 -22.84 -22.58
CA LEU A 396 -29.46 -22.59 -22.42
C LEU A 396 -28.95 -21.51 -23.39
N ARG A 397 -29.48 -21.48 -24.63
CA ARG A 397 -29.16 -20.45 -25.60
C ARG A 397 -29.49 -19.04 -25.08
N LYS A 398 -30.62 -18.87 -24.40
CA LYS A 398 -31.02 -17.59 -23.82
C LYS A 398 -30.16 -17.23 -22.59
N LYS A 399 -29.87 -18.20 -21.71
CA LYS A 399 -28.97 -17.98 -20.57
C LYS A 399 -27.59 -17.51 -21.01
N VAL A 400 -26.99 -18.20 -21.98
CA VAL A 400 -25.67 -17.84 -22.53
C VAL A 400 -25.71 -16.49 -23.23
N ALA A 401 -26.80 -16.14 -23.92
CA ALA A 401 -26.94 -14.81 -24.53
C ALA A 401 -26.99 -13.70 -23.45
N ASP A 402 -27.82 -13.86 -22.42
CA ASP A 402 -27.92 -12.88 -21.33
C ASP A 402 -26.60 -12.77 -20.55
N ALA A 403 -25.90 -13.89 -20.36
CA ALA A 403 -24.58 -13.94 -19.74
C ALA A 403 -23.47 -13.30 -20.59
N ARG A 404 -23.64 -13.16 -21.91
CA ARG A 404 -22.71 -12.41 -22.79
C ARG A 404 -22.97 -10.91 -22.75
N ASP A 405 -24.24 -10.54 -22.62
CA ASP A 405 -24.68 -9.16 -22.48
C ASP A 405 -24.34 -8.62 -21.08
N ALA A 406 -24.49 -9.45 -20.04
CA ALA A 406 -23.94 -9.20 -18.71
C ALA A 406 -22.40 -9.34 -18.78
N PRO A 407 -21.62 -8.43 -18.21
CA PRO A 407 -20.18 -8.33 -18.49
C PRO A 407 -19.32 -9.38 -17.76
N TYR A 408 -19.65 -10.67 -17.84
CA TYR A 408 -18.84 -11.76 -17.29
C TYR A 408 -17.66 -12.11 -18.19
N ASN A 409 -16.55 -12.55 -17.60
CA ASN A 409 -15.39 -13.03 -18.35
C ASN A 409 -15.59 -14.48 -18.83
N TYR A 410 -16.14 -15.32 -17.94
CA TYR A 410 -16.36 -16.74 -18.19
C TYR A 410 -17.84 -17.11 -18.04
N ILE A 411 -18.34 -17.90 -18.99
CA ILE A 411 -19.68 -18.49 -18.94
C ILE A 411 -19.51 -20.00 -18.88
N LEU A 412 -19.84 -20.58 -17.74
CA LEU A 412 -19.66 -21.99 -17.44
C LEU A 412 -20.97 -22.72 -17.69
N VAL A 413 -21.00 -23.66 -18.63
CA VAL A 413 -22.20 -24.43 -18.94
C VAL A 413 -22.15 -25.76 -18.20
N VAL A 414 -23.27 -26.11 -17.56
CA VAL A 414 -23.44 -27.38 -16.85
C VAL A 414 -24.66 -28.11 -17.40
N GLY A 415 -24.43 -29.20 -18.13
CA GLY A 415 -25.45 -30.16 -18.52
C GLY A 415 -25.23 -31.54 -17.89
N GLN A 416 -25.98 -32.54 -18.33
CA GLN A 416 -25.88 -33.91 -17.81
C GLN A 416 -24.49 -34.51 -18.00
N LYS A 417 -23.79 -34.13 -19.08
CA LYS A 417 -22.42 -34.58 -19.34
C LYS A 417 -21.47 -34.05 -18.27
N GLU A 418 -21.51 -32.76 -18.01
CA GLU A 418 -20.70 -32.06 -17.00
C GLU A 418 -20.95 -32.58 -15.59
N VAL A 419 -22.22 -32.86 -15.26
CA VAL A 419 -22.60 -33.51 -13.99
C VAL A 419 -21.95 -34.89 -13.87
N ALA A 420 -21.95 -35.68 -14.94
CA ALA A 420 -21.38 -37.03 -14.93
C ALA A 420 -19.84 -37.04 -14.87
N THR A 421 -19.17 -36.03 -15.44
CA THR A 421 -17.70 -35.96 -15.48
C THR A 421 -17.09 -35.10 -14.37
N GLY A 422 -17.89 -34.31 -13.65
CA GLY A 422 -17.38 -33.35 -12.67
C GLY A 422 -16.60 -32.20 -13.31
N GLN A 423 -16.99 -31.80 -14.53
CA GLN A 423 -16.35 -30.75 -15.32
C GLN A 423 -17.35 -29.66 -15.68
N VAL A 424 -16.87 -28.58 -16.28
CA VAL A 424 -17.70 -27.55 -16.91
C VAL A 424 -17.28 -27.32 -18.35
N THR A 425 -18.25 -27.05 -19.21
CA THR A 425 -17.96 -26.51 -20.54
C THR A 425 -17.71 -25.01 -20.40
N VAL A 426 -16.52 -24.55 -20.74
CA VAL A 426 -16.08 -23.16 -20.56
C VAL A 426 -16.29 -22.38 -21.85
N ARG A 427 -16.98 -21.24 -21.74
CA ARG A 427 -17.10 -20.25 -22.82
C ARG A 427 -16.43 -18.96 -22.38
N LEU A 428 -15.63 -18.39 -23.26
CA LEU A 428 -15.18 -17.01 -23.15
C LEU A 428 -16.26 -16.08 -23.69
N ARG A 429 -16.32 -14.86 -23.16
CA ARG A 429 -17.24 -13.84 -23.67
C ARG A 429 -17.05 -13.58 -25.18
N GLU A 430 -15.80 -13.51 -25.63
CA GLU A 430 -15.43 -13.22 -27.03
C GLU A 430 -15.53 -14.44 -27.96
N ASP A 431 -15.87 -15.64 -27.46
CA ASP A 431 -15.98 -16.83 -28.31
C ASP A 431 -17.00 -16.59 -29.45
N PRO A 432 -16.64 -16.87 -30.72
CA PRO A 432 -17.55 -16.75 -31.84
C PRO A 432 -18.87 -17.47 -31.59
N GLU A 433 -19.98 -16.87 -32.01
CA GLU A 433 -21.27 -17.56 -31.98
C GLU A 433 -21.19 -18.87 -32.77
N GLY A 434 -21.54 -19.99 -32.13
CA GLY A 434 -21.56 -21.29 -32.77
C GLY A 434 -20.23 -22.04 -32.80
N ARG A 435 -19.19 -21.61 -32.07
CA ARG A 435 -18.00 -22.44 -31.81
C ARG A 435 -18.45 -23.81 -31.29
N LYS A 436 -18.14 -24.87 -32.04
CA LYS A 436 -18.55 -26.25 -31.74
C LYS A 436 -17.64 -26.92 -30.70
N ASP A 437 -16.35 -26.64 -30.77
CA ASP A 437 -15.35 -27.22 -29.88
C ASP A 437 -15.05 -26.25 -28.74
N LEU A 438 -15.88 -26.32 -27.70
CA LEU A 438 -15.67 -25.58 -26.46
C LEU A 438 -14.84 -26.45 -25.50
N PRO A 439 -13.86 -25.86 -24.79
CA PRO A 439 -13.06 -26.61 -23.84
C PRO A 439 -13.91 -27.07 -22.64
N GLU A 440 -13.75 -28.33 -22.28
CA GLU A 440 -14.23 -28.88 -21.02
C GLU A 440 -13.08 -28.84 -20.01
N MET A 441 -13.33 -28.27 -18.84
CA MET A 441 -12.33 -28.12 -17.79
C MET A 441 -12.82 -28.77 -16.50
N SER A 442 -11.94 -29.47 -15.80
CA SER A 442 -12.17 -29.79 -14.39
C SER A 442 -12.24 -28.50 -13.58
N ILE A 443 -12.89 -28.55 -12.42
CA ILE A 443 -12.96 -27.38 -11.53
C ILE A 443 -11.56 -26.95 -11.08
N GLU A 444 -10.66 -27.90 -10.82
CA GLU A 444 -9.25 -27.63 -10.51
C GLU A 444 -8.55 -26.88 -11.64
N SER A 445 -8.67 -27.36 -12.88
CA SER A 445 -8.05 -26.69 -14.04
C SER A 445 -8.65 -25.30 -14.31
N LEU A 446 -9.95 -25.11 -14.06
CA LEU A 446 -10.59 -23.80 -14.16
C LEU A 446 -10.05 -22.83 -13.10
N LEU A 447 -9.83 -23.29 -11.87
CA LEU A 447 -9.26 -22.48 -10.80
C LEU A 447 -7.80 -22.12 -11.07
N ASP A 448 -7.03 -23.02 -11.67
CA ASP A 448 -5.68 -22.73 -12.14
C ASP A 448 -5.69 -21.66 -13.24
N GLU A 449 -6.63 -21.73 -14.18
CA GLU A 449 -6.84 -20.68 -15.20
C GLU A 449 -7.21 -19.34 -14.55
N PHE A 450 -8.12 -19.32 -13.57
CA PHE A 450 -8.48 -18.10 -12.85
C PHE A 450 -7.29 -17.49 -12.10
N LYS A 451 -6.49 -18.33 -11.45
CA LYS A 451 -5.25 -17.92 -10.80
C LYS A 451 -4.26 -17.36 -11.81
N PHE A 452 -4.10 -18.03 -12.95
CA PHE A 452 -3.25 -17.57 -14.04
C PHE A 452 -3.69 -16.19 -14.56
N LYS A 453 -5.00 -15.98 -14.78
CA LYS A 453 -5.57 -14.69 -15.23
C LYS A 453 -5.54 -13.59 -14.17
N THR A 454 -5.43 -13.96 -12.90
CA THR A 454 -5.29 -13.01 -11.78
C THR A 454 -3.85 -12.55 -11.63
N VAL A 455 -2.88 -13.45 -11.79
CA VAL A 455 -1.45 -13.14 -11.61
C VAL A 455 -0.83 -12.55 -12.88
N ASN A 456 -1.21 -13.01 -14.07
CA ASN A 456 -0.71 -12.49 -15.35
C ASN A 456 -1.63 -11.38 -15.88
N PHE A 457 -1.68 -10.27 -15.15
CA PHE A 457 -2.39 -9.05 -15.58
C PHE A 457 -1.62 -8.22 -16.62
N LEU A 458 -0.35 -8.55 -16.89
CA LEU A 458 0.52 -7.91 -17.89
C LEU A 458 0.56 -8.66 -19.22
#